data_AF-A0A2R5FKQ8-F1
#
_entry.id   AF-A0A2R5FKQ8-F1
#
_cell.length_a   1.000
_cell.length_b   1.000
_cell.length_c   1.000
_cell.angle_alpha   90.00
_cell.angle_beta   90.00
_cell.angle_gamma   90.00
#
_symmetry.space_group_name_H-M   'P 1'
#
loop_
_entity.id
_entity.type
_entity.pdbx_description
1 polymer ?
#
loop_
_entity_poly.entity_id
_entity_poly.type
_entity_poly.pdbx_seq_one_letter_code
_entity_poly.pdbx_strand_id
1 'polypeptide(L)'
;MALIKEIAQEALTIGYLSVVAEDQLRSQLQSNYDSEDLDAWIILQRAIAAGDVKQESRRKKASLSPKAKDASSSIKLAYQMAAEIAYAAAVALSMTKSTKDQPSLGA
;
A
#
# COMPACT_ATOMS: atom_id res chain seq x y z
N MET A 1 -27.62 19.84 -8.08
CA MET A 1 -26.75 18.78 -7.51
C MET A 1 -27.01 17.56 -8.37
N ALA A 2 -26.04 17.15 -9.21
CA ALA A 2 -26.22 15.96 -10.06
C ALA A 2 -25.90 14.72 -9.24
N LEU A 3 -26.67 13.64 -9.35
CA LEU A 3 -26.45 12.38 -8.62
C LEU A 3 -25.28 11.59 -9.24
N ILE A 4 -24.60 10.73 -8.46
CA ILE A 4 -23.49 9.90 -8.95
C ILE A 4 -23.93 9.12 -10.20
N LYS A 5 -25.14 8.54 -10.17
CA LYS A 5 -25.73 7.83 -11.32
C LYS A 5 -25.88 8.68 -12.58
N GLU A 6 -26.26 9.95 -12.46
CA GLU A 6 -26.44 10.84 -13.62
C GLU A 6 -25.10 11.12 -14.29
N ILE A 7 -24.08 11.45 -13.49
CA ILE A 7 -22.73 11.73 -13.99
C ILE A 7 -22.13 10.48 -14.63
N ALA A 8 -22.32 9.32 -13.99
CA ALA A 8 -21.84 8.05 -14.52
C ALA A 8 -22.53 7.69 -15.84
N GLN A 9 -23.85 7.86 -15.93
CA GLN A 9 -24.60 7.56 -17.13
C GLN A 9 -24.29 8.52 -18.28
N GLU A 10 -24.08 9.80 -17.98
CA GLU A 10 -23.62 10.79 -18.96
C GLU A 10 -22.24 10.41 -19.50
N ALA A 11 -21.28 10.07 -18.64
CA ALA A 11 -19.95 9.66 -19.05
C ALA A 11 -19.95 8.36 -19.87
N LEU A 12 -20.81 7.40 -19.53
CA LEU A 12 -21.02 6.17 -20.30
C LEU A 12 -21.65 6.45 -21.68
N THR A 13 -22.57 7.41 -21.75
CA THR A 13 -23.27 7.77 -23.00
C THR A 13 -22.33 8.51 -23.96
N ILE A 14 -21.53 9.44 -23.44
CA ILE A 14 -20.61 10.27 -24.22
C ILE A 14 -19.29 9.52 -24.49
N GLY A 15 -18.97 8.51 -23.68
CA GLY A 15 -17.68 7.80 -23.76
C GLY A 15 -16.51 8.63 -23.23
N TYR A 16 -16.79 9.67 -22.42
CA TYR A 16 -15.77 10.56 -21.89
C TYR A 16 -16.07 11.00 -20.46
N LEU A 17 -15.06 10.97 -19.59
CA LEU A 17 -15.16 11.43 -18.21
C LEU A 17 -14.17 12.59 -17.99
N SER A 18 -14.68 13.80 -17.75
CA SER A 18 -13.86 14.98 -17.46
C SER A 18 -13.30 14.95 -16.03
N VAL A 19 -12.22 15.71 -15.80
CA VAL A 19 -11.64 15.86 -14.44
C VAL A 19 -12.65 16.45 -13.46
N VAL A 20 -13.48 17.40 -13.91
CA VAL A 20 -14.51 18.06 -13.10
C VAL A 20 -15.59 17.06 -12.67
N ALA A 21 -16.07 16.24 -13.62
CA ALA A 21 -17.05 15.20 -13.33
C ALA A 21 -16.49 14.13 -12.38
N GLU A 22 -15.24 13.73 -12.55
CA GLU A 22 -14.56 12.79 -11.66
C GLU A 22 -14.40 13.36 -10.24
N ASP A 23 -14.07 14.65 -10.09
CA ASP A 23 -13.97 15.29 -8.78
C ASP A 23 -15.31 15.40 -8.07
N GLN A 24 -16.38 15.67 -8.82
CA GLN A 24 -17.73 15.67 -8.28
C GLN A 24 -18.14 14.26 -7.81
N LEU A 25 -17.89 13.23 -8.62
CA LEU A 25 -18.11 11.83 -8.25
C LEU A 25 -17.34 11.45 -6.98
N ARG A 26 -16.05 11.79 -6.90
CA ARG A 26 -15.21 11.50 -5.72
C ARG A 26 -15.73 12.18 -4.46
N SER A 27 -16.12 13.45 -4.57
CA SER A 27 -16.68 14.21 -3.44
C SER A 27 -17.99 13.58 -2.93
N GLN A 28 -18.85 13.12 -3.83
CA GLN A 28 -20.12 12.49 -3.47
C GLN A 28 -19.94 11.12 -2.84
N LEU A 29 -19.06 10.28 -3.41
CA LEU A 29 -18.67 8.98 -2.86
C LEU A 29 -18.07 9.09 -1.44
N GLN A 30 -17.46 10.22 -1.09
CA GLN A 30 -16.92 10.47 0.25
C GLN A 30 -17.97 10.92 1.27
N SER A 31 -19.12 11.42 0.81
CA SER A 31 -20.14 12.00 1.69
C SER A 31 -21.24 10.99 2.04
N ASN A 32 -22.04 10.60 1.05
CA ASN A 32 -23.13 9.64 1.18
C ASN A 32 -23.50 9.16 -0.22
N TYR A 33 -23.49 7.85 -0.41
CA TYR A 33 -23.93 7.21 -1.64
C TYR A 33 -24.85 6.04 -1.28
N ASP A 34 -25.83 5.76 -2.12
CA ASP A 34 -26.67 4.58 -1.99
C ASP A 34 -26.12 3.41 -2.84
N SER A 35 -26.78 2.26 -2.78
CA SER A 35 -26.38 1.08 -3.55
C SER A 35 -26.44 1.30 -5.06
N GLU A 36 -27.39 2.10 -5.55
CA GLU A 36 -27.52 2.36 -6.99
C GLU A 36 -26.37 3.23 -7.49
N ASP A 37 -25.99 4.23 -6.70
CA ASP A 37 -24.86 5.11 -6.96
C ASP A 37 -23.53 4.31 -6.98
N LEU A 38 -23.37 3.35 -6.06
CA LEU A 38 -22.22 2.46 -6.06
C LEU A 38 -22.18 1.58 -7.31
N ASP A 39 -23.30 0.98 -7.70
CA ASP A 39 -23.40 0.15 -8.90
C ASP A 39 -23.08 0.96 -10.16
N ALA A 40 -23.63 2.16 -10.29
CA ALA A 40 -23.34 3.07 -11.39
C ALA A 40 -21.85 3.42 -11.47
N TRP A 41 -21.21 3.67 -10.32
CA TRP A 41 -19.78 3.92 -10.25
C TRP A 41 -18.95 2.70 -10.68
N ILE A 42 -19.29 1.51 -10.22
CA ILE A 42 -18.59 0.26 -10.59
C ILE A 42 -18.70 0.01 -12.10
N ILE A 43 -19.88 0.22 -12.69
CA ILE A 43 -20.10 0.09 -14.14
C ILE A 43 -19.21 1.08 -14.90
N LEU A 44 -19.17 2.35 -14.47
CA LEU A 44 -18.32 3.36 -15.08
C LEU A 44 -16.84 3.00 -14.99
N GLN A 45 -16.36 2.53 -13.83
CA GLN A 45 -14.97 2.09 -13.66
C GLN A 45 -14.62 0.92 -14.59
N ARG A 46 -15.54 -0.02 -14.78
CA ARG A 46 -15.35 -1.14 -15.71
C ARG A 46 -15.24 -0.65 -17.15
N ALA A 47 -16.11 0.29 -17.56
CA ALA A 47 -16.07 0.86 -18.91
C ALA A 47 -14.78 1.65 -19.17
N ILE A 48 -14.26 2.37 -18.17
CA ILE A 48 -12.94 3.03 -18.26
C ILE A 48 -11.84 1.98 -18.42
N ALA A 49 -11.87 0.91 -17.61
CA ALA A 49 -10.87 -0.16 -17.68
C ALA A 49 -10.92 -0.94 -19.02
N ALA A 50 -12.11 -1.10 -19.60
CA ALA A 50 -12.30 -1.69 -20.92
C ALA A 50 -11.87 -0.75 -22.06
N GLY A 51 -11.75 0.55 -21.78
CA GLY A 51 -11.43 1.58 -22.77
C GLY A 51 -12.63 2.18 -23.48
N ASP A 52 -13.86 1.78 -23.12
CA ASP A 52 -15.11 2.31 -23.67
C ASP A 52 -15.37 3.76 -23.24
N VAL A 53 -14.86 4.15 -22.08
CA VAL A 53 -14.91 5.53 -21.58
C VAL A 53 -13.50 6.08 -21.44
N LYS A 54 -13.21 7.14 -22.19
CA LYS A 54 -11.94 7.86 -22.10
C LYS A 54 -11.98 8.84 -20.94
N GLN A 55 -11.19 8.55 -19.91
CA GLN A 55 -11.01 9.47 -18.79
C GLN A 55 -10.00 10.57 -19.17
N GLU A 56 -10.33 11.82 -18.84
CA GLU A 56 -9.42 12.94 -18.97
C GLU A 56 -8.15 12.70 -18.13
N SER A 57 -7.01 12.75 -18.79
CA SER A 57 -5.74 12.52 -18.12
C SER A 57 -5.44 13.68 -17.18
N ARG A 58 -5.62 13.47 -15.87
CA ARG A 58 -4.91 14.30 -14.90
C ARG A 58 -3.43 14.09 -15.16
N ARG A 59 -2.71 15.17 -15.48
CA ARG A 59 -1.27 15.19 -15.27
C ARG A 59 -1.04 15.06 -13.77
N LYS A 60 -1.10 13.82 -13.27
CA LYS A 60 -0.44 13.46 -12.03
C LYS A 60 1.01 13.82 -12.33
N LYS A 61 1.48 14.94 -11.79
CA LYS A 61 2.87 15.00 -11.38
C LYS A 61 2.96 13.84 -10.41
N ALA A 62 3.24 12.64 -10.92
CA ALA A 62 4.04 11.73 -10.17
C ALA A 62 5.25 12.60 -9.84
N SER A 63 5.26 13.17 -8.64
CA SER A 63 6.52 13.32 -7.96
C SER A 63 7.12 11.93 -8.10
N LEU A 64 8.04 11.82 -9.05
CA LEU A 64 9.05 10.79 -9.03
C LEU A 64 9.67 10.98 -7.65
N SER A 65 9.11 10.31 -6.64
CA SER A 65 9.93 9.89 -5.54
C SER A 65 10.99 9.02 -6.23
N PRO A 66 12.27 9.38 -6.17
CA PRO A 66 13.32 8.53 -6.69
C PRO A 66 13.41 7.33 -5.75
N LYS A 67 12.48 6.37 -5.88
CA LYS A 67 12.57 5.08 -5.19
C LYS A 67 13.45 4.17 -6.04
N ALA A 68 14.71 4.56 -6.17
CA ALA A 68 15.74 3.77 -6.84
C ALA A 68 17.13 4.15 -6.30
N LYS A 69 17.35 3.92 -5.00
CA LYS A 69 18.65 3.62 -4.39
C LYS A 69 18.39 3.14 -2.96
N ASP A 70 19.25 2.29 -2.43
CA ASP A 70 19.23 1.75 -1.05
C ASP A 70 18.51 0.43 -0.74
N ALA A 71 18.27 -0.45 -1.72
CA ALA A 71 18.08 -1.89 -1.40
C ALA A 71 19.39 -2.58 -0.98
N SER A 72 20.54 -2.03 -1.40
CA SER A 72 21.88 -2.53 -1.01
C SER A 72 22.24 -2.14 0.42
N SER A 73 21.84 -0.95 0.85
CA SER A 73 22.10 -0.41 2.20
C SER A 73 21.31 -1.16 3.28
N SER A 74 20.09 -1.62 2.99
CA SER A 74 19.27 -2.36 3.96
C SER A 74 19.76 -3.80 4.20
N ILE A 75 20.16 -4.53 3.15
CA ILE A 75 20.64 -5.92 3.28
C ILE A 75 21.99 -5.97 4.02
N LYS A 76 22.92 -5.06 3.71
CA LYS A 76 24.23 -5.02 4.37
C LYS A 76 24.11 -4.67 5.86
N LEU A 77 23.21 -3.73 6.20
CA LEU A 77 22.95 -3.35 7.59
C LEU A 77 22.28 -4.48 8.38
N ALA A 78 21.31 -5.18 7.78
CA ALA A 78 20.65 -6.32 8.40
C ALA A 78 21.64 -7.45 8.73
N TYR A 79 22.57 -7.74 7.81
CA TYR A 79 23.62 -8.73 8.04
C TYR A 79 24.59 -8.34 9.16
N GLN A 80 25.01 -7.08 9.21
CA GLN A 80 25.93 -6.59 10.24
C GLN A 80 25.30 -6.65 11.64
N MET A 81 24.05 -6.20 11.76
CA MET A 81 23.27 -6.30 13.02
C MET A 81 23.13 -7.75 13.48
N ALA A 82 22.81 -8.67 12.58
CA ALA A 82 22.68 -10.08 12.92
C ALA A 82 24.01 -10.69 13.40
N ALA A 83 25.12 -10.33 12.77
CA ALA A 83 26.46 -10.80 13.16
C ALA A 83 26.85 -10.29 14.57
N GLU A 84 26.59 -9.02 14.88
CA GLU A 84 26.87 -8.47 16.22
C GLU A 84 26.01 -9.12 17.31
N ILE A 85 24.72 -9.35 17.04
CA ILE A 85 23.81 -10.04 17.97
C ILE A 85 24.28 -11.47 18.22
N ALA A 86 24.66 -12.20 17.17
CA ALA A 86 25.15 -13.58 17.30
C ALA A 86 26.46 -13.64 18.10
N TYR A 87 27.39 -12.70 17.88
CA TYR A 87 28.64 -12.60 18.62
C TYR A 87 28.39 -12.29 20.11
N ALA A 88 27.54 -11.31 20.40
CA ALA A 88 27.18 -10.96 21.77
C ALA A 88 26.52 -12.13 22.51
N ALA A 89 25.62 -12.86 21.84
CA ALA A 89 24.98 -14.06 22.40
C ALA A 89 26.01 -15.17 22.68
N ALA A 90 26.96 -15.41 21.77
CA ALA A 90 28.03 -16.39 21.97
C ALA A 90 28.93 -16.03 23.17
N VAL A 91 29.32 -14.75 23.29
CA VAL A 91 30.10 -14.27 24.44
C VAL A 91 29.31 -14.45 25.74
N ALA A 92 28.03 -14.08 25.78
CA ALA A 92 27.18 -14.26 26.95
C ALA A 92 27.03 -15.74 27.35
N LEU A 93 26.90 -16.65 26.37
CA LEU A 93 26.87 -18.10 26.62
C LEU A 93 28.22 -18.62 27.15
N SER A 94 29.33 -18.08 26.65
CA SER A 94 30.66 -18.49 27.11
C SER A 94 30.95 -18.05 28.56
N MET A 95 30.42 -16.90 28.98
CA MET A 95 30.53 -16.40 30.35
C MET A 95 29.64 -17.16 31.35
N THR A 96 28.56 -17.79 30.87
CA THR A 96 27.63 -18.56 31.73
C THR A 96 28.05 -20.03 31.91
N LYS A 97 29.10 -20.50 31.22
CA LYS A 97 29.56 -21.90 31.30
C LYS A 97 30.51 -22.20 32.47
N SER A 98 30.76 -21.26 33.38
CA SER A 98 31.76 -21.41 34.45
C SER A 98 31.22 -21.53 35.89
N THR A 99 29.96 -21.90 36.11
CA THR A 99 29.45 -22.14 37.49
C THR A 99 28.39 -23.22 37.56
N LYS A 100 28.78 -24.50 37.37
CA LYS A 100 28.25 -25.63 38.16
C LYS A 100 29.02 -26.94 37.94
N ASP A 101 30.27 -26.98 38.39
CA ASP A 101 30.94 -28.24 38.69
C ASP A 101 31.12 -28.33 40.21
N GLN A 102 30.16 -28.96 40.88
CA GLN A 102 30.38 -29.53 42.20
C GLN A 102 29.65 -30.87 42.25
N PRO A 103 30.37 -31.99 42.43
CA PRO A 103 29.75 -33.32 42.38
C PRO A 103 28.98 -33.56 43.68
N SER A 104 27.70 -33.86 43.55
CA SER A 104 26.91 -34.45 44.63
C SER A 104 27.36 -35.91 44.78
N LEU A 105 28.22 -36.17 45.78
CA LEU A 105 28.44 -37.51 46.29
C LEU A 105 27.22 -37.89 47.15
N GLY A 106 26.50 -38.90 46.71
CA GLY A 106 25.47 -39.56 47.50
C GLY A 106 26.08 -40.50 48.53
N ALA A 107 25.50 -40.47 49.74
CA ALA A 107 25.18 -41.60 50.62
C ALA A 107 24.54 -41.03 51.89
#